data_AF-A0A814M3B0-F1
#
_entry.id   AF-A0A814M3B0-F1
#
_cell.length_a   1.000
_cell.length_b   1.000
_cell.length_c   1.000
_cell.angle_alpha   90.00
_cell.angle_beta   90.00
_cell.angle_gamma   90.00
#
_symmetry.space_group_name_H-M   'P 1'
#
loop_
_entity.id
_entity.type
_entity.pdbx_description
1 polymer ?
#
loop_
_entity_poly.entity_id
_entity_poly.type
_entity_poly.pdbx_seq_one_letter_code
_entity_poly.pdbx_strand_id
1 'polypeptide(L)'
;MVKATKIKVGASFIRVSPWRFGLSPDRCFKCLEFGHSSQNCSGKEKCLRCAKEGHSHKSCKGTDPKDFRCANCCANHAACSKICPELNKAVEEKKLKLERKANKNNEKFTRIYSESYQAPANNLNQKNLYNLVSLIVDLFRNLSMVTAAANEDPTPIIKLIAQNLGHEFSNNISHMLFKNQDQIDPNMANRYMELEHDQI
;
A
#
# COMPACT_ATOMS: atom_id res chain seq x y z
N MET A 1 -10.61 23.48 -6.73
CA MET A 1 -11.97 22.97 -6.47
C MET A 1 -12.53 22.38 -7.76
N VAL A 2 -13.07 21.16 -7.72
CA VAL A 2 -13.65 20.51 -8.91
C VAL A 2 -14.87 21.30 -9.36
N LYS A 3 -14.86 21.83 -10.59
CA LYS A 3 -16.04 22.49 -11.18
C LYS A 3 -17.08 21.42 -11.53
N ALA A 4 -18.36 21.78 -11.53
CA ALA A 4 -19.38 20.85 -11.99
C ALA A 4 -19.15 20.55 -13.48
N THR A 5 -18.82 19.30 -13.80
CA THR A 5 -18.45 18.88 -15.16
C THR A 5 -18.95 17.46 -15.44
N LYS A 6 -18.97 17.09 -16.71
CA LYS A 6 -19.25 15.72 -17.15
C LYS A 6 -17.93 15.07 -17.53
N ILE A 7 -17.61 13.96 -16.87
CA ILE A 7 -16.41 13.17 -17.18
C ILE A 7 -16.85 11.98 -18.04
N LYS A 8 -16.23 11.80 -19.20
CA LYS A 8 -16.48 10.64 -20.08
C LYS A 8 -15.71 9.43 -19.54
N VAL A 9 -16.41 8.32 -19.35
CA VAL A 9 -15.83 7.02 -18.97
C VAL A 9 -16.38 5.98 -19.95
N GLY A 10 -15.55 5.52 -20.88
CA GLY A 10 -15.99 4.65 -21.97
C GLY A 10 -17.09 5.28 -22.83
N ALA A 11 -18.25 4.61 -22.93
CA ALA A 11 -19.43 5.09 -23.64
C ALA A 11 -20.39 5.92 -22.76
N SER A 12 -20.08 6.11 -21.47
CA SER A 12 -20.95 6.79 -20.51
C SER A 12 -20.36 8.11 -20.04
N PHE A 13 -21.22 9.00 -19.53
CA PHE A 13 -20.83 10.27 -18.91
C PHE A 13 -21.25 10.30 -17.45
N ILE A 14 -20.30 10.55 -16.57
CA ILE A 14 -20.55 10.74 -15.13
C ILE A 14 -20.62 12.25 -14.87
N ARG A 15 -21.73 12.70 -14.28
CA ARG A 15 -21.85 14.07 -13.78
C ARG A 15 -21.11 14.17 -12.46
N VAL A 16 -20.08 15.00 -12.40
CA VAL A 16 -19.36 15.29 -11.18
C VAL A 16 -19.71 16.71 -10.76
N SER A 17 -20.03 16.89 -9.48
CA SER A 17 -20.23 18.20 -8.88
C SER A 17 -19.29 18.35 -7.68
N PRO A 18 -18.86 19.58 -7.36
CA PRO A 18 -18.13 19.80 -6.13
C PRO A 18 -18.97 19.36 -4.94
N TRP A 19 -18.36 18.62 -4.03
CA TRP A 19 -18.95 18.18 -2.77
C TRP A 19 -19.59 19.37 -2.03
N ARG A 20 -20.89 19.27 -1.70
CA ARG A 20 -21.72 20.39 -1.20
C ARG A 20 -22.00 20.36 0.31
N PHE A 21 -21.46 19.42 1.08
CA PHE A 21 -21.60 19.51 2.53
C PHE A 21 -20.80 20.70 3.05
N GLY A 22 -21.47 21.56 3.84
CA GLY A 22 -20.88 22.77 4.40
C GLY A 22 -19.56 22.45 5.10
N LEU A 23 -18.51 23.19 4.74
CA LEU A 23 -17.21 23.11 5.39
C LEU A 23 -17.39 23.43 6.88
N SER A 24 -17.18 22.43 7.73
CA SER A 24 -17.15 22.60 9.18
C SER A 24 -15.70 22.47 9.66
N PRO A 25 -15.21 23.38 10.51
CA PRO A 25 -13.89 23.27 11.09
C PRO A 25 -13.84 22.06 12.02
N ASP A 26 -12.65 21.50 12.19
CA ASP A 26 -12.44 20.41 13.14
C ASP A 26 -12.57 20.98 14.54
N ARG A 27 -13.69 20.67 15.19
CA ARG A 27 -14.01 21.12 16.54
C ARG A 27 -13.91 19.93 17.47
N CYS A 28 -13.15 20.08 18.54
CA CYS A 28 -13.05 19.07 19.58
C CYS A 28 -14.42 18.90 20.27
N PHE A 29 -14.92 17.67 20.39
CA PHE A 29 -16.20 17.42 21.06
C PHE A 29 -16.10 17.49 22.59
N LYS A 30 -14.88 17.53 23.14
CA LYS A 30 -14.61 17.67 24.58
C LYS A 30 -14.52 19.14 24.99
N CYS A 31 -13.54 19.89 24.50
CA CYS A 31 -13.32 21.29 24.91
C CYS A 31 -13.98 22.34 24.00
N LEU A 32 -14.55 21.94 22.85
CA LEU A 32 -15.22 22.81 21.87
C LEU A 32 -14.32 23.79 21.09
N GLU A 33 -13.01 23.73 21.32
CA GLU A 33 -12.02 24.50 20.58
C GLU A 33 -11.75 23.90 19.20
N PHE A 34 -11.22 24.73 18.30
CA PHE A 34 -10.92 24.33 16.93
C PHE A 34 -9.48 23.81 16.78
N GLY A 35 -9.26 22.92 15.81
CA GLY A 35 -7.92 22.49 15.37
C GLY A 35 -7.44 21.14 15.90
N HIS A 36 -8.22 20.45 16.75
CA HIS A 36 -7.89 19.12 17.24
C HIS A 36 -9.14 18.25 17.46
N SER A 37 -8.94 16.93 17.52
CA SER A 37 -9.98 15.95 17.83
C SER A 37 -10.05 15.68 19.34
N SER A 38 -11.14 15.06 19.81
CA SER A 38 -11.31 14.72 21.21
C SER A 38 -10.22 13.78 21.77
N GLN A 39 -9.61 12.95 20.91
CA GLN A 39 -8.58 11.99 21.31
C GLN A 39 -7.27 12.69 21.73
N ASN A 40 -6.91 13.80 21.07
CA ASN A 40 -5.72 14.60 21.37
C ASN A 40 -6.04 15.79 22.28
N CYS A 41 -7.18 15.79 22.96
CA CYS A 41 -7.62 16.92 23.77
C CYS A 41 -7.08 16.84 25.20
N SER A 42 -6.23 17.81 25.56
CA SER A 42 -5.79 18.02 26.95
C SER A 42 -6.73 18.91 27.76
N GLY A 43 -7.76 19.48 27.12
CA GLY A 43 -8.73 20.37 27.75
C GLY A 43 -9.81 19.62 28.55
N LYS A 44 -10.57 20.40 29.33
CA LYS A 44 -11.74 19.94 30.10
C LYS A 44 -12.99 19.86 29.23
N GLU A 45 -13.94 19.03 29.65
CA GLU A 45 -15.25 18.91 28.97
C GLU A 45 -16.09 20.17 29.20
N LYS A 46 -16.51 20.83 28.11
CA LYS A 46 -17.37 22.01 28.14
C LYS A 46 -18.69 21.72 27.42
N CYS A 47 -19.80 22.21 27.98
CA CYS A 47 -21.11 22.06 27.38
C CYS A 47 -21.27 22.91 26.10
N LEU A 48 -21.77 22.32 25.02
CA LEU A 48 -21.97 22.97 23.72
C LEU A 48 -22.94 24.18 23.77
N ARG A 49 -23.92 24.14 24.69
CA ARG A 49 -24.93 25.20 24.85
C ARG A 49 -24.40 26.36 25.68
N CYS A 50 -23.87 26.10 26.87
CA CYS A 50 -23.61 27.13 27.89
C CYS A 50 -22.13 27.29 28.26
N ALA A 51 -21.21 26.56 27.60
CA ALA A 51 -19.76 26.57 27.84
C ALA A 51 -19.30 26.18 29.26
N LYS A 52 -20.21 25.82 30.16
CA LYS A 52 -19.89 25.38 31.53
C LYS A 52 -19.35 23.95 31.54
N GLU A 53 -18.50 23.67 32.51
CA GLU A 53 -17.94 22.35 32.78
C GLU A 53 -18.89 21.52 33.66
N GLY A 54 -18.65 20.20 33.73
CA GLY A 54 -19.36 19.29 34.63
C GLY A 54 -20.64 18.65 34.07
N HIS A 55 -21.00 18.93 32.82
CA HIS A 55 -22.09 18.23 32.13
C HIS A 55 -21.97 18.31 30.60
N SER A 56 -22.56 17.33 29.92
CA SER A 56 -22.67 17.33 28.46
C SER A 56 -23.88 18.13 27.96
N HIS A 57 -23.93 18.41 26.65
CA HIS A 57 -25.09 19.04 26.01
C HIS A 57 -26.43 18.32 26.30
N LYS A 58 -26.42 16.98 26.43
CA LYS A 58 -27.63 16.18 26.68
C LYS A 58 -28.22 16.41 28.07
N SER A 59 -27.37 16.73 29.04
CA SER A 59 -27.75 16.95 30.45
C SER A 59 -27.80 18.45 30.80
N CYS A 60 -27.78 19.33 29.80
CA CYS A 60 -27.77 20.77 30.01
C CYS A 60 -29.17 21.27 30.39
N LYS A 61 -29.27 21.89 31.57
CA LYS A 61 -30.50 22.54 32.05
C LYS A 61 -30.83 23.83 31.29
N GLY A 62 -29.82 24.47 30.69
CA GLY A 62 -30.00 25.62 29.82
C GLY A 62 -30.66 25.19 28.52
N THR A 63 -31.98 25.36 28.44
CA THR A 63 -32.79 25.07 27.25
C THR A 63 -33.14 26.36 26.51
N ASP A 64 -33.17 27.48 27.23
CA ASP A 64 -33.44 28.79 26.66
C ASP A 64 -32.22 29.34 25.89
N PRO A 65 -32.42 29.89 24.68
CA PRO A 65 -31.34 30.48 23.89
C PRO A 65 -30.57 31.61 24.58
N LYS A 66 -31.19 32.25 25.59
CA LYS A 66 -30.57 33.32 26.40
C LYS A 66 -29.47 32.80 27.33
N ASP A 67 -29.58 31.55 27.76
CA ASP A 67 -28.60 30.89 28.63
C ASP A 67 -27.44 30.28 27.83
N PHE A 68 -27.52 30.35 26.50
CA PHE A 68 -26.45 29.84 25.65
C PHE A 68 -25.27 30.79 25.69
N ARG A 69 -24.08 30.18 25.76
CA ARG A 69 -22.81 30.88 25.81
C ARG A 69 -21.82 30.11 24.96
N CYS A 70 -21.20 30.80 24.02
CA CYS A 70 -20.20 30.21 23.16
C CYS A 70 -18.88 30.06 23.90
N ALA A 71 -18.26 28.88 23.83
CA ALA A 71 -16.96 28.62 24.45
C ALA A 71 -15.80 29.38 23.76
N ASN A 72 -15.98 29.79 22.49
CA ASN A 72 -14.92 30.39 21.67
C ASN A 72 -15.00 31.93 21.63
N CYS A 73 -16.19 32.51 21.42
CA CYS A 73 -16.37 33.96 21.33
C CYS A 73 -17.06 34.59 22.54
N CYS A 74 -17.46 33.78 23.53
CA CYS A 74 -18.15 34.25 24.74
C CYS A 74 -19.45 35.04 24.48
N ALA A 75 -20.06 34.95 23.29
CA ALA A 75 -21.34 35.60 23.01
C ALA A 75 -22.54 34.69 23.33
N ASN A 76 -23.74 35.27 23.35
CA ASN A 76 -24.98 34.59 23.74
C ASN A 76 -25.55 33.74 22.58
N HIS A 77 -24.88 32.65 22.29
CA HIS A 77 -25.32 31.61 21.36
C HIS A 77 -24.54 30.31 21.61
N ALA A 78 -25.06 29.17 21.15
CA ALA A 78 -24.33 27.90 21.24
C ALA A 78 -23.03 27.93 20.40
N ALA A 79 -22.03 27.13 20.77
CA ALA A 79 -20.74 27.13 20.07
C ALA A 79 -20.80 26.58 18.63
N CYS A 80 -21.90 25.96 18.22
CA CYS A 80 -22.16 25.50 16.86
C CYS A 80 -22.95 26.51 15.99
N SER A 81 -23.29 27.69 16.53
CA SER A 81 -24.07 28.70 15.80
C SER A 81 -23.25 29.33 14.67
N LYS A 82 -23.85 29.47 13.48
CA LYS A 82 -23.26 30.15 12.31
C LYS A 82 -23.05 31.66 12.49
N ILE A 83 -23.68 32.23 13.52
CA ILE A 83 -23.52 33.65 13.88
C ILE A 83 -22.16 33.86 14.59
N CYS A 84 -21.51 32.80 15.07
CA CYS A 84 -20.25 32.90 15.78
C CYS A 84 -19.11 33.40 14.85
N PRO A 85 -18.47 34.55 15.17
CA PRO A 85 -17.38 35.08 14.35
C PRO A 85 -16.16 34.15 14.35
N GLU A 86 -15.85 33.54 15.50
CA GLU A 86 -14.72 32.59 15.61
C GLU A 86 -14.97 31.30 14.84
N LEU A 87 -16.22 30.82 14.78
CA LEU A 87 -16.56 29.68 13.93
C LEU A 87 -16.36 30.02 12.45
N ASN A 88 -16.81 31.20 12.01
CA ASN A 88 -16.67 31.64 10.63
C ASN A 88 -15.19 31.82 10.23
N LYS A 89 -14.37 32.39 11.12
CA LYS A 89 -12.91 32.45 10.92
C LYS A 89 -12.32 31.06 10.74
N ALA A 90 -12.64 30.12 11.62
CA ALA A 90 -12.16 28.74 11.52
C ALA A 90 -12.62 28.02 10.23
N VAL A 91 -13.84 28.30 9.74
CA VAL A 91 -14.32 27.82 8.44
C VAL A 91 -13.47 28.37 7.30
N GLU A 92 -13.22 29.68 7.27
CA GLU A 92 -12.42 30.33 6.22
C GLU A 92 -10.96 29.84 6.26
N GLU A 93 -10.36 29.66 7.43
CA GLU A 93 -9.02 29.07 7.54
C GLU A 93 -8.96 27.65 6.99
N LYS A 94 -9.97 26.81 7.29
CA LYS A 94 -10.05 25.44 6.74
C LYS A 94 -10.21 25.46 5.23
N LYS A 95 -11.02 26.38 4.70
CA LYS A 95 -11.19 26.60 3.26
C LYS A 95 -9.88 27.00 2.59
N LEU A 96 -9.16 27.99 3.14
CA LEU A 96 -7.84 28.40 2.64
C LEU A 96 -6.82 27.26 2.68
N LYS A 97 -6.81 26.44 3.75
CA LYS A 97 -5.95 25.25 3.83
C LYS A 97 -6.26 24.24 2.73
N LEU A 98 -7.55 24.00 2.44
CA LEU A 98 -7.97 23.10 1.35
C LEU A 98 -7.61 23.66 -0.02
N GLU A 99 -7.78 24.96 -0.24
CA GLU A 99 -7.39 25.63 -1.48
C GLU A 99 -5.87 25.56 -1.71
N ARG A 100 -5.07 25.81 -0.66
CA ARG A 100 -3.60 25.64 -0.72
C ARG A 100 -3.19 24.21 -1.03
N LYS A 101 -3.82 23.21 -0.42
CA LYS A 101 -3.58 21.78 -0.73
C LYS A 101 -3.95 21.44 -2.16
N ALA A 102 -5.10 21.95 -2.65
CA ALA A 102 -5.51 21.76 -4.03
C ALA A 102 -4.53 22.39 -5.02
N ASN A 103 -3.98 23.56 -4.69
CA ASN A 103 -2.99 24.24 -5.54
C ASN A 103 -1.63 23.53 -5.53
N LYS A 104 -1.18 22.98 -4.38
CA LYS A 104 0.04 22.15 -4.31
C LYS A 104 -0.09 20.85 -5.12
N ASN A 105 -1.27 20.23 -5.08
CA ASN A 105 -1.56 19.00 -5.83
C ASN A 105 -1.88 19.25 -7.32
N ASN A 106 -1.61 20.45 -7.87
CA ASN A 106 -1.58 20.68 -9.32
C ASN A 106 -0.28 20.21 -9.97
N GLU A 107 0.67 19.65 -9.21
CA GLU A 107 1.66 18.76 -9.80
C GLU A 107 0.90 17.64 -10.51
N LYS A 108 1.16 17.52 -11.83
CA LYS A 108 0.48 16.66 -12.79
C LYS A 108 -0.11 15.45 -12.07
N PHE A 109 -1.44 15.27 -12.12
CA PHE A 109 -2.02 13.94 -11.96
C PHE A 109 -1.15 13.02 -12.80
N THR A 110 -0.30 12.21 -12.17
CA THR A 110 0.29 11.06 -12.84
C THR A 110 -0.93 10.31 -13.27
N ARG A 111 -1.19 10.33 -14.57
CA ARG A 111 -2.25 9.55 -15.15
C ARG A 111 -1.86 8.12 -14.83
N ILE A 112 -2.37 7.61 -13.72
CA ILE A 112 -2.42 6.19 -13.45
C ILE A 112 -3.42 5.73 -14.49
N TYR A 113 -2.92 5.51 -15.70
CA TYR A 113 -3.47 4.44 -16.48
C TYR A 113 -3.48 3.28 -15.48
N SER A 114 -4.65 2.70 -15.17
CA SER A 114 -4.63 1.26 -14.96
C SER A 114 -3.76 0.80 -16.11
N GLU A 115 -2.61 0.17 -15.84
CA GLU A 115 -1.97 -0.61 -16.88
C GLU A 115 -3.16 -1.30 -17.52
N SER A 116 -3.50 -0.88 -18.75
CA SER A 116 -4.28 -1.74 -19.64
C SER A 116 -3.67 -3.06 -19.35
N TYR A 117 -4.43 -4.03 -18.85
CA TYR A 117 -3.89 -5.36 -18.64
C TYR A 117 -3.31 -5.75 -19.99
N GLN A 118 -2.04 -5.42 -20.17
CA GLN A 118 -1.17 -5.88 -21.20
C GLN A 118 -0.94 -7.22 -20.56
N ALA A 119 -1.80 -8.18 -20.92
CA ALA A 119 -1.37 -9.55 -20.93
C ALA A 119 0.07 -9.45 -21.42
N PRO A 120 1.06 -9.81 -20.59
CA PRO A 120 2.46 -9.47 -20.82
C PRO A 120 2.67 -9.75 -22.29
N ALA A 121 3.02 -8.70 -23.06
CA ALA A 121 3.21 -8.88 -24.48
C ALA A 121 4.12 -10.10 -24.55
N ASN A 122 3.62 -11.19 -25.14
CA ASN A 122 4.41 -12.39 -25.38
C ASN A 122 5.45 -11.98 -26.42
N ASN A 123 6.39 -11.13 -26.01
CA ASN A 123 7.71 -11.01 -26.55
C ASN A 123 8.48 -12.22 -26.04
N LEU A 124 7.94 -13.42 -26.31
CA LEU A 124 8.80 -14.53 -26.66
C LEU A 124 9.51 -14.04 -27.92
N ASN A 125 10.68 -13.43 -27.70
CA ASN A 125 11.57 -13.04 -28.77
C ASN A 125 11.65 -14.24 -29.71
N GLN A 126 11.38 -14.03 -31.00
CA GLN A 126 11.36 -15.11 -32.00
C GLN A 126 12.64 -15.97 -31.92
N LYS A 127 13.76 -15.37 -31.50
CA LYS A 127 15.02 -16.06 -31.18
C LYS A 127 14.92 -16.97 -29.95
N ASN A 128 14.28 -16.55 -28.88
CA ASN A 128 14.08 -17.37 -27.68
C ASN A 128 13.16 -18.57 -27.95
N LEU A 129 12.14 -18.39 -28.80
CA LEU A 129 11.28 -19.50 -29.21
C LEU A 129 12.04 -20.50 -30.10
N TYR A 130 12.84 -19.99 -31.06
CA TYR A 130 13.70 -20.83 -31.89
C TYR A 130 14.71 -21.62 -31.03
N ASN A 131 15.37 -20.96 -30.09
CA ASN A 131 16.35 -21.56 -29.19
C ASN A 131 15.73 -22.64 -28.29
N LEU A 132 14.50 -22.43 -27.80
CA LEU A 132 13.78 -23.44 -27.02
C LEU A 132 13.40 -24.65 -27.87
N VAL A 133 12.86 -24.42 -29.07
CA VAL A 133 12.52 -25.50 -30.01
C VAL A 133 13.77 -26.27 -30.44
N SER A 134 14.90 -25.58 -30.65
CA SER A 134 16.20 -26.18 -30.95
C SER A 134 16.70 -27.08 -29.82
N LEU A 135 16.62 -26.62 -28.56
CA LEU A 135 16.97 -27.43 -27.40
C LEU A 135 16.12 -28.71 -27.32
N ILE A 136 14.80 -28.61 -27.55
CA ILE A 136 13.91 -29.76 -27.53
C ILE A 136 14.32 -30.78 -28.59
N VAL A 137 14.60 -30.31 -29.82
CA VAL A 137 15.07 -31.17 -30.91
C VAL A 137 16.41 -31.84 -30.57
N ASP A 138 17.36 -31.11 -29.98
CA ASP A 138 18.67 -31.65 -29.60
C ASP A 138 18.59 -32.66 -28.45
N LEU A 139 17.67 -32.47 -27.50
CA LEU A 139 17.39 -33.44 -26.45
C LEU A 139 16.84 -34.75 -27.02
N PHE A 140 15.91 -34.68 -27.97
CA PHE A 140 15.37 -35.87 -28.64
C PHE A 140 16.40 -36.58 -29.52
N ARG A 141 17.29 -35.82 -30.18
CA ARG A 141 18.39 -36.39 -30.97
C ARG A 141 19.43 -37.12 -30.11
N ASN A 142 19.65 -36.64 -28.89
CA ASN A 142 20.63 -37.20 -27.94
C ASN A 142 19.96 -37.96 -26.79
N LEU A 143 18.82 -38.62 -27.04
CA LEU A 143 17.99 -39.21 -25.99
C LEU A 143 18.76 -40.21 -25.10
N SER A 144 19.64 -41.04 -25.67
CA SER A 144 20.46 -42.01 -24.92
C SER A 144 21.41 -41.33 -23.92
N MET A 145 22.03 -40.23 -24.32
CA MET A 145 22.90 -39.42 -23.47
C MET A 145 22.06 -38.73 -22.39
N VAL A 146 20.88 -38.21 -22.74
CA VAL A 146 19.98 -37.54 -21.79
C VAL A 146 19.47 -38.51 -20.73
N THR A 147 19.11 -39.75 -21.11
CA THR A 147 18.65 -40.76 -20.16
C THR A 147 19.76 -41.25 -19.23
N ALA A 148 21.02 -41.29 -19.70
CA ALA A 148 22.17 -41.59 -18.84
C ALA A 148 22.48 -40.40 -17.90
N ALA A 149 22.51 -39.18 -18.45
CA ALA A 149 22.80 -37.96 -17.72
C ALA A 149 21.75 -37.62 -16.64
N ALA A 150 20.48 -38.02 -16.84
CA ALA A 150 19.43 -37.84 -15.85
C ALA A 150 19.66 -38.66 -14.57
N ASN A 151 20.46 -39.74 -14.65
CA ASN A 151 20.66 -40.68 -13.54
C ASN A 151 22.08 -40.65 -12.95
N GLU A 152 23.10 -40.26 -13.73
CA GLU A 152 24.51 -40.35 -13.32
C GLU A 152 25.17 -38.97 -13.14
N ASP A 153 25.18 -38.13 -14.17
CA ASP A 153 25.81 -36.81 -14.16
C ASP A 153 25.00 -35.81 -15.02
N PRO A 154 24.53 -34.69 -14.47
CA PRO A 154 23.74 -33.71 -15.22
C PRO A 154 24.56 -32.85 -16.21
N THR A 155 25.89 -32.94 -16.20
CA THR A 155 26.79 -32.13 -17.04
C THR A 155 26.46 -32.15 -18.54
N PRO A 156 26.12 -33.31 -19.17
CA PRO A 156 25.76 -33.36 -20.59
C PRO A 156 24.47 -32.57 -20.91
N ILE A 157 23.51 -32.54 -19.98
CA ILE A 157 22.26 -31.77 -20.12
C ILE A 157 22.56 -30.27 -19.96
N ILE A 158 23.38 -29.90 -18.97
CA ILE A 158 23.82 -28.51 -18.73
C ILE A 158 24.55 -27.95 -19.97
N LYS A 159 25.35 -28.77 -20.65
CA LYS A 159 26.05 -28.41 -21.88
C LYS A 159 25.09 -28.16 -23.05
N LEU A 160 24.08 -29.01 -23.23
CA LEU A 160 23.04 -28.82 -24.26
C LEU A 160 22.23 -27.54 -24.02
N ILE A 161 21.94 -27.23 -22.75
CA ILE A 161 21.29 -25.99 -22.34
C ILE A 161 22.18 -24.77 -22.63
N ALA A 162 23.49 -24.86 -22.40
CA ALA A 162 24.43 -23.77 -22.69
C ALA A 162 24.49 -23.45 -24.19
N GLN A 163 24.50 -24.49 -25.03
CA GLN A 163 24.57 -24.36 -26.49
C GLN A 163 23.32 -23.71 -27.09
N ASN A 164 22.14 -23.99 -26.53
CA ASN A 164 20.87 -23.51 -27.09
C ASN A 164 20.31 -22.26 -26.38
N LEU A 165 20.42 -22.17 -25.06
CA LEU A 165 19.85 -21.07 -24.25
C LEU A 165 20.90 -20.10 -23.70
N GLY A 166 22.20 -20.38 -23.91
CA GLY A 166 23.32 -19.54 -23.49
C GLY A 166 23.93 -19.94 -22.14
N HIS A 167 25.20 -19.54 -21.95
CA HIS A 167 26.00 -19.90 -20.77
C HIS A 167 25.46 -19.30 -19.46
N GLU A 168 24.89 -18.09 -19.48
CA GLU A 168 24.30 -17.50 -18.27
C GLU A 168 23.14 -18.34 -17.72
N PHE A 169 22.26 -18.83 -18.61
CA PHE A 169 21.14 -19.67 -18.23
C PHE A 169 21.63 -21.04 -17.71
N SER A 170 22.57 -21.66 -18.44
CA SER A 170 23.18 -22.94 -18.04
C SER A 170 23.89 -22.87 -16.68
N ASN A 171 24.63 -21.79 -16.41
CA ASN A 171 25.32 -21.59 -15.14
C ASN A 171 24.34 -21.46 -13.96
N ASN A 172 23.21 -20.77 -14.15
CA ASN A 172 22.17 -20.69 -13.13
C ASN A 172 21.53 -22.04 -12.83
N ILE A 173 21.28 -22.86 -13.86
CA ILE A 173 20.76 -24.23 -13.71
C ILE A 173 21.79 -25.12 -13.01
N SER A 174 23.05 -25.07 -13.44
CA SER A 174 24.17 -25.80 -12.83
C SER A 174 24.29 -25.49 -11.33
N HIS A 175 24.29 -24.20 -10.98
CA HIS A 175 24.34 -23.78 -9.58
C HIS A 175 23.15 -24.31 -8.76
N MET A 176 21.95 -24.42 -9.34
CA MET A 176 20.80 -25.03 -8.65
C MET A 176 20.93 -26.54 -8.46
N LEU A 177 21.53 -27.26 -9.42
CA LEU A 177 21.71 -28.70 -9.35
C LEU A 177 22.79 -29.12 -8.35
N PHE A 178 23.89 -28.35 -8.25
CA PHE A 178 25.03 -28.69 -7.39
C PHE A 178 24.98 -28.07 -5.98
N LYS A 179 24.05 -27.13 -5.70
CA LYS A 179 23.92 -26.47 -4.37
C LYS A 179 23.68 -27.42 -3.19
N ASN A 180 23.31 -28.68 -3.45
CA ASN A 180 23.00 -29.69 -2.44
C ASN A 180 24.09 -30.77 -2.28
N GLN A 181 25.24 -30.66 -2.98
CA GLN A 181 26.33 -31.65 -2.85
C GLN A 181 27.50 -31.18 -1.96
N ASP A 182 27.54 -29.90 -1.57
CA ASP A 182 28.54 -29.39 -0.61
C ASP A 182 28.11 -29.53 0.86
N GLN A 183 26.92 -30.07 1.14
CA GLN A 183 26.59 -30.58 2.47
C GLN A 183 27.11 -32.02 2.59
N ILE A 184 28.43 -32.17 2.64
CA ILE A 184 29.02 -33.33 3.30
C ILE A 184 28.53 -33.29 4.73
N ASP A 185 27.63 -34.21 5.07
CA ASP A 185 27.11 -34.40 6.42
C ASP A 185 28.30 -34.61 7.39
N PRO A 186 28.58 -33.68 8.32
CA PRO A 186 29.66 -33.84 9.30
C PRO A 186 29.49 -35.09 10.18
N ASN A 187 28.30 -35.69 10.20
CA ASN A 187 27.98 -36.83 11.05
C ASN A 187 28.35 -38.21 10.49
N MET A 188 28.86 -38.32 9.26
CA MET A 188 29.28 -39.63 8.72
C MET A 188 30.78 -39.92 8.90
N ALA A 189 31.58 -38.93 9.30
CA ALA A 189 33.02 -39.11 9.56
C ALA A 189 33.34 -39.68 10.97
N ASN A 190 32.38 -39.66 11.90
CA ASN A 190 32.63 -40.04 13.30
C ASN A 190 32.23 -41.48 13.67
N ARG A 191 31.86 -42.34 12.72
CA ARG A 191 31.37 -43.70 13.04
C ARG A 191 32.42 -44.83 12.97
N TYR A 192 33.69 -44.51 12.71
CA TYR A 192 34.76 -45.53 12.59
C TYR A 192 35.91 -45.41 13.61
N MET A 193 35.77 -44.61 14.67
CA MET A 193 36.80 -44.52 15.74
C MET A 193 36.25 -44.72 17.17
N GLU A 194 35.14 -45.45 17.35
CA GLU A 194 34.61 -45.80 18.69
C GLU A 194 34.54 -47.32 18.95
N LEU A 195 35.34 -48.13 18.25
CA LEU A 195 35.40 -49.59 18.45
C LEU A 195 36.72 -50.12 19.03
N GLU A 196 37.57 -49.28 19.62
CA GLU A 196 38.88 -49.71 20.17
C GLU A 196 39.11 -49.48 21.67
N HIS A 197 38.09 -49.21 22.50
CA HIS A 197 38.34 -48.94 23.94
C HIS A 197 37.54 -49.77 24.97
N ASP A 198 36.87 -50.85 24.58
CA ASP A 198 36.40 -51.86 25.54
C ASP A 198 37.36 -53.07 25.57
N GLN A 199 38.53 -52.86 26.16
CA GLN A 199 39.27 -53.89 26.88
C GLN A 199 39.44 -53.42 28.33
N ILE A 200 38.66 -54.01 29.24
CA ILE A 200 39.03 -54.58 30.55
C ILE A 200 37.83 -55.39 31.06
#